data_AF-A0A4Q1K2F5-F1
#
_entry.id   AF-A0A4Q1K2F5-F1
#
_cell.length_a   1.000
_cell.length_b   1.000
_cell.length_c   1.000
_cell.angle_alpha   90.00
_cell.angle_beta   90.00
_cell.angle_gamma   90.00
#
_symmetry.space_group_name_H-M   'P 1'
#
loop_
_entity.id
_entity.type
_entity.pdbx_description
1 polymer ?
#
loop_
_entity_poly.entity_id
_entity_poly.type
_entity_poly.pdbx_seq_one_letter_code
_entity_poly.pdbx_strand_id
1 'polypeptide(L)'
;MNNKKTVVLGASTKPDRYAFMAVTNLVEKGHSVIAIGQNTGEVAGIKINTKQIPLSNINTVTLYLNPTRQRDYYNYILETKPKRVIFNPGTENPEFYQLLKANGIKVEVACTLVLLATNQY
;
A
#
# COMPACT_ATOMS: atom_id res chain seq x y z
N MET A 1 -6.93 18.27 -3.90
CA MET A 1 -5.89 17.21 -3.87
C MET A 1 -6.17 16.24 -5.01
N ASN A 2 -5.15 15.78 -5.74
CA ASN A 2 -5.36 14.78 -6.79
C ASN A 2 -5.58 13.40 -6.15
N ASN A 3 -6.68 12.74 -6.50
CA ASN A 3 -6.97 11.38 -6.03
C ASN A 3 -5.90 10.41 -6.52
N LYS A 4 -5.19 9.76 -5.59
CA LYS A 4 -4.23 8.69 -5.86
C LYS A 4 -4.86 7.37 -5.43
N LYS A 5 -5.42 6.61 -6.38
CA LYS A 5 -5.95 5.27 -6.11
C LYS A 5 -4.84 4.38 -5.52
N THR A 6 -5.02 4.00 -4.26
CA THR A 6 -3.97 3.42 -3.43
C THR A 6 -4.36 2.02 -2.97
N VAL A 7 -3.44 1.07 -3.12
CA VAL A 7 -3.55 -0.27 -2.50
C VAL A 7 -2.79 -0.26 -1.19
N VAL A 8 -3.46 -0.61 -0.09
CA VAL A 8 -2.83 -0.85 1.21
C VAL A 8 -2.66 -2.36 1.39
N LEU A 9 -1.43 -2.84 1.27
CA LEU A 9 -1.07 -4.24 1.42
C LEU A 9 -0.61 -4.51 2.86
N GLY A 10 -1.25 -5.47 3.52
CA GLY A 10 -1.07 -5.70 4.97
C GLY A 10 -2.08 -4.92 5.83
N ALA A 11 -3.25 -4.60 5.27
CA ALA A 11 -4.33 -3.94 5.99
C ALA A 11 -4.76 -4.75 7.23
N SER A 12 -5.18 -4.04 8.28
CA SER A 12 -5.61 -4.63 9.56
C SER A 12 -6.73 -3.79 10.15
N THR A 13 -7.69 -4.45 10.82
CA THR A 13 -8.76 -3.79 11.60
C THR A 13 -8.32 -3.33 12.98
N LYS A 14 -7.09 -3.67 13.40
CA LYS A 14 -6.55 -3.32 14.72
C LYS A 14 -6.14 -1.84 14.76
N PRO A 15 -6.76 -0.98 15.60
CA PRO A 15 -6.52 0.47 15.58
C PRO A 15 -5.09 0.91 15.90
N ASP A 16 -4.36 0.11 16.67
CA ASP A 16 -2.96 0.32 17.05
C ASP A 16 -1.97 0.07 15.89
N ARG A 17 -2.42 -0.51 14.77
CA ARG A 17 -1.57 -0.82 13.62
C ARG A 17 -1.49 0.36 12.67
N TYR A 18 -0.29 0.71 12.24
CA TYR A 18 -0.08 1.76 11.22
C TYR A 18 -0.86 1.53 9.93
N ALA A 19 -1.11 0.28 9.53
CA ALA A 19 -1.91 -0.03 8.36
C ALA A 19 -3.39 0.43 8.51
N PHE A 20 -3.95 0.32 9.72
CA PHE A 20 -5.29 0.84 10.03
C PHE A 20 -5.30 2.36 9.88
N MET A 21 -4.34 3.04 10.53
CA MET A 21 -4.20 4.49 10.45
C MET A 21 -4.02 4.97 9.01
N ALA A 22 -3.28 4.22 8.19
CA ALA A 22 -3.04 4.57 6.79
C ALA A 22 -4.32 4.51 5.96
N VAL A 23 -5.13 3.46 6.10
CA VAL A 23 -6.43 3.37 5.41
C VAL A 23 -7.31 4.56 5.81
N THR A 24 -7.44 4.83 7.11
CA THR A 24 -8.25 5.95 7.62
C THR A 24 -7.78 7.29 7.05
N ASN A 25 -6.49 7.62 7.17
CA ASN A 25 -5.96 8.89 6.68
C ASN A 25 -6.03 9.04 5.15
N LEU A 26 -5.84 7.95 4.39
CA LEU A 26 -6.00 7.97 2.94
C LEU A 26 -7.44 8.32 2.55
N VAL A 27 -8.43 7.68 3.21
CA VAL A 27 -9.85 7.94 2.98
C VAL A 27 -10.20 9.38 3.37
N GLU A 28 -9.77 9.85 4.55
CA GLU A 28 -10.00 11.22 5.02
C GLU A 28 -9.40 12.28 4.08
N LYS A 29 -8.25 11.98 3.46
CA LYS A 29 -7.62 12.85 2.44
C LYS A 29 -8.23 12.72 1.05
N GLY A 30 -9.30 11.93 0.89
CA GLY A 30 -10.06 11.78 -0.35
C GLY A 30 -9.39 10.86 -1.39
N HIS A 31 -8.50 9.96 -0.97
CA HIS A 31 -7.91 8.97 -1.85
C HIS A 31 -8.78 7.71 -1.93
N SER A 32 -8.94 7.16 -3.12
CA SER A 32 -9.59 5.85 -3.29
C SER A 32 -8.67 4.75 -2.75
N VAL A 33 -9.19 3.91 -1.85
CA VAL A 33 -8.39 2.87 -1.19
C VAL A 33 -8.90 1.48 -1.55
N ILE A 34 -7.96 0.57 -1.81
CA ILE A 34 -8.18 -0.87 -1.84
C ILE A 34 -7.37 -1.49 -0.71
N ALA A 35 -8.03 -2.16 0.24
CA ALA A 35 -7.38 -2.80 1.37
C ALA A 35 -7.24 -4.31 1.13
N ILE A 36 -6.03 -4.84 1.29
CA ILE A 36 -5.72 -6.27 1.21
C ILE A 36 -4.96 -6.68 2.48
N GLY A 37 -5.45 -7.70 3.17
CA GLY A 37 -4.92 -8.13 4.47
C GLY A 37 -5.18 -9.61 4.76
N GLN A 38 -4.74 -10.10 5.92
CA GLN A 38 -4.90 -11.51 6.28
C GLN A 38 -6.30 -11.85 6.81
N ASN A 39 -6.95 -10.89 7.46
CA ASN A 39 -8.24 -11.07 8.11
C ASN A 39 -9.30 -10.25 7.40
N THR A 40 -10.53 -10.75 7.37
CA THR A 40 -11.70 -9.99 6.92
C THR A 40 -12.02 -8.87 7.91
N GLY A 41 -12.73 -7.86 7.44
CA GLY A 41 -13.17 -6.74 8.26
C GLY A 41 -13.28 -5.46 7.44
N GLU A 42 -13.42 -4.33 8.14
CA GLU A 42 -13.62 -3.02 7.53
C GLU A 42 -12.87 -1.93 8.30
N VAL A 43 -12.31 -0.96 7.58
CA VAL A 43 -11.67 0.23 8.14
C VAL A 43 -12.12 1.44 7.34
N ALA A 44 -12.69 2.44 8.01
CA ALA A 44 -13.17 3.68 7.37
C ALA A 44 -14.09 3.42 6.15
N GLY A 45 -15.01 2.45 6.24
CA GLY A 45 -15.91 2.08 5.14
C GLY A 45 -15.29 1.18 4.06
N ILE A 46 -14.00 0.83 4.17
CA ILE A 46 -13.27 0.03 3.19
C ILE A 46 -13.13 -1.42 3.69
N LYS A 47 -13.75 -2.35 2.96
CA LYS A 47 -13.64 -3.79 3.24
C LYS A 47 -12.23 -4.30 2.95
N ILE A 48 -11.72 -5.13 3.84
CA ILE A 48 -10.43 -5.80 3.67
C ILE A 48 -10.64 -7.09 2.87
N ASN A 49 -9.97 -7.17 1.73
CA ASN A 49 -9.92 -8.38 0.91
C ASN A 49 -8.85 -9.33 1.47
N THR A 50 -9.21 -10.59 1.67
CA THR A 50 -8.26 -11.63 2.14
C THR A 50 -7.61 -12.41 1.01
N LYS A 51 -8.06 -12.18 -0.23
CA LYS A 51 -7.51 -12.77 -1.45
C LYS A 51 -7.00 -11.66 -2.35
N GLN A 52 -6.03 -12.00 -3.19
CA GLN A 52 -5.65 -11.13 -4.30
C GLN A 52 -6.88 -10.96 -5.22
N ILE A 53 -7.20 -9.71 -5.54
CA ILE A 53 -8.28 -9.34 -6.45
C ILE A 53 -7.68 -8.67 -7.69
N PRO A 54 -8.36 -8.68 -8.85
CA PRO A 54 -7.90 -7.92 -10.01
C PRO A 54 -7.73 -6.43 -9.66
N LEU A 55 -6.60 -5.85 -10.05
CA LEU A 55 -6.27 -4.45 -9.81
C LEU A 55 -6.10 -3.72 -11.13
N SER A 56 -6.61 -2.50 -11.21
CA SER A 56 -6.51 -1.64 -12.38
C SER A 56 -6.37 -0.18 -11.98
N ASN A 57 -5.60 0.58 -12.78
CA ASN A 57 -5.37 2.02 -12.61
C ASN A 57 -4.85 2.38 -11.21
N ILE A 58 -3.92 1.57 -10.69
CA ILE A 58 -3.32 1.80 -9.37
C ILE A 58 -2.25 2.89 -9.49
N ASN A 59 -2.35 3.91 -8.65
CA ASN A 59 -1.33 4.94 -8.58
C ASN A 59 -0.20 4.52 -7.63
N THR A 60 -0.57 4.13 -6.41
CA THR A 60 0.37 3.82 -5.32
C THR A 60 0.04 2.47 -4.71
N VAL A 61 1.06 1.67 -4.44
CA VAL A 61 0.97 0.55 -3.48
C VAL A 61 1.74 0.97 -2.24
N THR A 62 1.12 0.88 -1.06
CA THR A 62 1.79 1.16 0.22
C THR A 62 1.84 -0.11 1.06
N LEU A 63 3.05 -0.45 1.52
CA LEU A 63 3.35 -1.75 2.12
C LEU A 63 3.37 -1.67 3.65
N TYR A 64 2.62 -2.56 4.29
CA TYR A 64 2.65 -2.85 5.73
C TYR A 64 2.88 -4.36 5.98
N LEU A 65 3.55 -5.01 5.03
CA LEU A 65 3.96 -6.42 5.08
C LEU A 65 5.46 -6.50 5.30
N ASN A 66 5.90 -7.46 6.13
CA ASN A 66 7.33 -7.73 6.29
C ASN A 66 7.96 -8.25 4.97
N PRO A 67 9.28 -8.09 4.78
CA PRO A 67 9.94 -8.43 3.51
C PRO A 67 9.72 -9.86 3.04
N THR A 68 9.75 -10.84 3.94
CA THR A 68 9.52 -12.26 3.60
C THR A 68 8.14 -12.48 2.99
N ARG A 69 7.10 -11.85 3.55
CA ARG A 69 5.72 -11.95 3.05
C ARG A 69 5.46 -11.11 1.80
N GLN A 70 6.36 -10.21 1.41
CA GLN A 70 6.20 -9.43 0.19
C GLN A 70 6.43 -10.26 -1.07
N ARG A 71 7.22 -11.34 -0.98
CA ARG A 71 7.57 -12.20 -2.13
C ARG A 71 6.35 -12.73 -2.87
N ASP A 72 5.32 -13.14 -2.11
CA ASP A 72 4.04 -13.62 -2.66
C ASP A 72 3.28 -12.55 -3.47
N TYR A 73 3.65 -11.28 -3.32
CA TYR A 73 3.03 -10.14 -3.98
C TYR A 73 3.92 -9.47 -5.04
N TYR A 74 5.14 -9.97 -5.31
CA TYR A 74 6.03 -9.34 -6.30
C TYR A 74 5.35 -9.25 -7.66
N ASN A 75 4.97 -10.38 -8.24
CA ASN A 75 4.31 -10.41 -9.56
C ASN A 75 3.00 -9.63 -9.54
N TYR A 76 2.20 -9.81 -8.48
CA TYR A 76 0.94 -9.09 -8.30
C TYR A 76 1.12 -7.58 -8.40
N ILE A 77 2.11 -7.01 -7.70
CA ILE A 77 2.40 -5.57 -7.73
C ILE A 77 2.95 -5.16 -9.10
N LEU A 78 3.87 -5.92 -9.69
CA LEU A 78 4.46 -5.58 -10.99
C LEU A 78 3.42 -5.53 -12.10
N GLU A 79 2.50 -6.49 -12.13
CA GLU A 79 1.40 -6.56 -13.11
C GLU A 79 0.48 -5.35 -13.00
N THR A 80 0.30 -4.78 -11.80
CA THR A 80 -0.49 -3.56 -11.64
C THR A 80 0.16 -2.30 -12.19
N LYS A 81 1.47 -2.33 -12.48
CA LYS A 81 2.28 -1.22 -13.00
C LYS A 81 1.99 0.12 -12.30
N PRO A 82 2.08 0.19 -10.96
CA PRO A 82 1.76 1.40 -10.23
C PRO A 82 2.82 2.47 -10.52
N LYS A 83 2.48 3.74 -10.27
CA LYS A 83 3.46 4.83 -10.40
C LYS A 83 4.55 4.73 -9.34
N ARG A 84 4.21 4.24 -8.15
CA ARG A 84 5.17 3.99 -7.08
C ARG A 84 4.75 2.88 -6.12
N VAL A 85 5.73 2.36 -5.39
CA VAL A 85 5.55 1.53 -4.21
C VAL A 85 6.20 2.24 -3.01
N ILE A 86 5.44 2.44 -1.95
CA ILE A 86 5.90 3.00 -0.68
C ILE A 86 6.26 1.86 0.27
N PHE A 87 7.49 1.88 0.74
CA PHE A 87 8.00 1.00 1.78
C PHE A 87 7.99 1.77 3.10
N ASN A 88 6.97 1.51 3.92
CA ASN A 88 6.88 2.07 5.26
C ASN A 88 7.95 1.47 6.18
N PRO A 89 8.28 2.13 7.31
CA PRO A 89 9.29 1.62 8.25
C PRO A 89 9.03 0.16 8.65
N GLY A 90 10.06 -0.69 8.54
CA GLY A 90 9.99 -2.13 8.82
C GLY A 90 9.51 -2.99 7.65
N THR A 91 9.34 -2.40 6.46
CA THR A 91 8.98 -3.13 5.23
C THR A 91 10.08 -3.09 4.17
N GLU A 92 11.25 -2.54 4.48
CA GLU A 92 12.34 -2.35 3.54
C GLU A 92 12.81 -3.67 2.92
N ASN A 93 12.98 -3.69 1.60
CA ASN A 93 13.29 -4.91 0.86
C ASN A 93 14.18 -4.60 -0.37
N PRO A 94 15.51 -4.63 -0.22
CA PRO A 94 16.45 -4.30 -1.29
C PRO A 94 16.29 -5.14 -2.55
N GLU A 95 15.95 -6.43 -2.42
CA GLU A 95 15.67 -7.32 -3.54
C GLU A 95 14.49 -6.79 -4.36
N PHE A 96 13.39 -6.45 -3.68
CA PHE A 96 12.20 -5.95 -4.36
C PHE A 96 12.42 -4.57 -4.98
N TYR A 97 13.28 -3.74 -4.40
CA TYR A 97 13.62 -2.45 -4.99
C TYR A 97 14.20 -2.58 -6.39
N GLN A 98 15.11 -3.54 -6.59
CA GLN A 98 15.75 -3.76 -7.89
C GLN A 98 14.71 -4.20 -8.92
N LEU A 99 13.83 -5.13 -8.53
CA LEU A 99 12.77 -5.63 -9.39
C LEU A 99 11.79 -4.51 -9.81
N LEU A 100 11.36 -3.67 -8.87
CA LEU A 100 10.47 -2.53 -9.15
C LEU A 100 11.14 -1.51 -10.08
N LYS A 101 12.40 -1.15 -9.82
CA LYS A 101 13.17 -0.20 -10.64
C LYS A 101 13.38 -0.73 -12.06
N ALA A 102 13.73 -2.01 -12.21
CA ALA A 102 13.88 -2.67 -13.51
C ALA A 102 12.58 -2.65 -14.34
N ASN A 103 11.43 -2.57 -13.67
CA ASN A 103 10.11 -2.45 -14.30
C ASN A 103 9.58 -1.01 -14.37
N GLY A 104 10.44 0.00 -14.13
CA GLY A 104 10.08 1.42 -14.23
C GLY A 104 9.14 1.92 -13.14
N ILE A 105 9.02 1.19 -12.02
CA ILE A 105 8.17 1.56 -10.89
C ILE A 105 9.01 2.27 -9.85
N LYS A 106 8.58 3.47 -9.42
CA LYS A 106 9.30 4.25 -8.40
C LYS A 106 9.25 3.52 -7.05
N VAL A 107 10.42 3.38 -6.44
CA VAL A 107 10.57 2.94 -5.04
C VAL A 107 10.63 4.18 -4.15
N GLU A 108 9.83 4.21 -3.09
CA GLU A 108 9.81 5.31 -2.13
C GLU A 108 9.87 4.74 -0.70
N VAL A 109 10.99 4.93 -0.01
CA VAL A 109 11.14 4.51 1.39
C VAL A 109 10.71 5.68 2.27
N ALA A 110 9.50 5.61 2.83
CA ALA A 110 8.88 6.70 3.56
C ALA A 110 7.71 6.22 4.40
N CYS A 111 7.33 6.99 5.43
CA CYS A 111 6.09 6.75 6.16
C CYS A 111 4.90 7.41 5.45
N THR A 112 3.91 6.62 5.05
CA THR A 112 2.69 7.10 4.38
C THR A 112 1.96 8.16 5.20
N LEU A 113 1.88 7.97 6.52
CA LEU A 113 1.22 8.93 7.42
C LEU A 113 1.93 10.28 7.42
N VAL A 114 3.27 10.27 7.42
CA VAL A 114 4.06 11.50 7.35
C VAL A 114 3.82 12.20 6.01
N LEU A 115 3.90 11.47 4.90
CA LEU A 115 3.64 12.03 3.56
C LEU A 115 2.24 12.67 3.46
N LEU A 116 1.21 12.04 4.04
CA LEU A 116 -0.15 12.58 4.07
C LEU A 116 -0.27 13.83 4.97
N ALA A 117 0.40 13.83 6.11
CA ALA A 117 0.39 14.96 7.04
C ALA A 117 1.13 16.18 6.48
N THR A 118 2.23 15.96 5.75
CA THR A 118 3.06 17.03 5.15
C THR A 118 2.60 17.44 3.75
N ASN A 119 1.49 16.89 3.24
CA ASN A 119 0.99 17.10 1.87
C ASN A 119 2.02 16.74 0.78
N GLN A 120 2.91 15.80 1.07
CA GLN A 120 3.90 15.25 0.14
C GLN A 120 3.45 13.92 -0.48
N TYR A 121 2.27 13.42 -0.07
CA TYR A 121 1.69 12.19 -0.58
C TYR A 121 1.40 12.29 -2.07
#